data_AF-A0A934EJ01-F1
#
_entry.id   AF-A0A934EJ01-F1
#
_cell.length_a   1.000
_cell.length_b   1.000
_cell.length_c   1.000
_cell.angle_alpha   90.00
_cell.angle_beta   90.00
_cell.angle_gamma   90.00
#
_symmetry.space_group_name_H-M   'P 1'
#
loop_
_entity.id
_entity.type
_entity.pdbx_description
1 polymer ?
#
loop_
_entity_poly.entity_id
_entity_poly.type
_entity_poly.pdbx_seq_one_letter_code
_entity_poly.pdbx_strand_id
1 'polypeptide(L)'
;MQPETVQNKAEGSKSSPIKRFAELSVGLLTNKAIDSIFNYLIYPFVIYNFGILRGGVVMTFLSFITCLGVMRFYDWSGRDWLGIEAIKDLKDYKGKKNIGRFTSWFLKKSDTVAFLFLSIWYDPFIVTAYLRNGKFNGMNRRDWTIFMSSLILSNAYWTLAVYMGISLVEWVWKALAG
;
A
#
# COMPACT_ATOMS: atom_id res chain seq x y z
N MET A 1 19.70 18.70 -53.94
CA MET A 1 18.32 18.74 -53.42
C MET A 1 18.16 17.57 -52.46
N GLN A 2 18.25 17.84 -51.16
CA GLN A 2 17.96 16.88 -50.10
C GLN A 2 16.48 16.99 -49.74
N PRO A 3 15.77 15.90 -49.43
CA PRO A 3 14.60 15.96 -48.58
C PRO A 3 15.02 15.71 -47.12
N GLU A 4 14.87 16.77 -46.34
CA GLU A 4 14.90 16.82 -44.90
C GLU A 4 13.75 16.03 -44.25
N THR A 5 13.96 15.67 -42.98
CA THR A 5 12.95 15.48 -41.92
C THR A 5 12.16 14.16 -41.82
N VAL A 6 12.84 13.12 -41.32
CA VAL A 6 12.23 12.15 -40.40
C VAL A 6 13.16 11.93 -39.21
N GLN A 7 13.29 12.93 -38.34
CA GLN A 7 13.93 12.80 -37.01
C GLN A 7 13.05 13.35 -35.89
N ASN A 8 11.74 13.10 -35.95
CA ASN A 8 10.82 13.37 -34.84
C ASN A 8 10.37 12.07 -34.17
N LYS A 9 11.25 11.46 -33.36
CA LYS A 9 10.82 10.55 -32.27
C LYS A 9 11.92 10.29 -31.23
N ALA A 10 12.56 11.35 -30.76
CA ALA A 10 13.51 11.25 -29.65
C ALA A 10 13.33 12.39 -28.64
N GLU A 11 12.09 12.65 -28.22
CA GLU A 11 11.83 13.43 -27.01
C GLU A 11 11.19 12.52 -25.97
N GLY A 12 12.05 11.78 -25.27
CA GLY A 12 11.72 11.31 -23.94
C GLY A 12 11.49 12.52 -23.04
N SER A 13 10.23 12.96 -22.97
CA SER A 13 9.78 14.09 -22.15
C SER A 13 10.22 13.85 -20.70
N LYS A 14 11.32 14.49 -20.30
CA LYS A 14 11.73 14.57 -18.89
C LYS A 14 10.66 15.39 -18.18
N SER A 15 9.67 14.72 -17.61
CA SER A 15 8.63 15.33 -16.78
C SER A 15 9.28 16.25 -15.73
N SER A 16 8.90 17.52 -15.69
CA SER A 16 9.40 18.51 -14.73
C SER A 16 9.32 17.97 -13.28
N PRO A 17 10.32 18.25 -12.42
CA PRO A 17 10.32 17.80 -11.02
C PRO A 17 9.06 18.21 -10.26
N ILE A 18 8.45 19.34 -10.62
CA ILE A 18 7.17 19.81 -10.04
C ILE A 18 6.02 18.88 -10.43
N LYS A 19 5.98 18.43 -11.69
CA LYS A 19 4.95 17.48 -12.17
C LYS A 19 5.06 16.14 -11.45
N ARG A 20 6.29 15.63 -11.25
CA ARG A 20 6.52 14.39 -10.49
C ARG A 20 6.11 14.53 -9.03
N PHE A 21 6.45 15.65 -8.39
CA PHE A 21 6.06 15.90 -7.00
C PHE A 21 4.54 15.98 -6.83
N ALA A 22 3.85 16.64 -7.78
CA ALA A 22 2.40 16.70 -7.80
C ALA A 22 1.78 15.30 -7.97
N GLU A 23 2.28 14.49 -8.91
CA GLU A 23 1.82 13.10 -9.11
C GLU A 23 1.98 12.25 -7.84
N LEU A 24 3.13 12.32 -7.18
CA LEU A 24 3.40 11.62 -5.91
C LEU A 24 2.46 12.07 -4.79
N SER A 25 2.26 13.39 -4.69
CA SER A 25 1.40 13.97 -3.65
C SER A 25 -0.05 13.54 -3.84
N VAL A 26 -0.55 13.57 -5.07
CA VAL A 26 -1.91 13.13 -5.39
C VAL A 26 -2.07 11.63 -5.09
N GLY A 27 -1.13 10.78 -5.51
CA GLY A 27 -1.21 9.34 -5.23
C GLY A 27 -1.24 9.01 -3.73
N LEU A 28 -0.35 9.64 -2.95
CA LEU A 28 -0.31 9.44 -1.50
C LEU A 28 -1.56 9.96 -0.79
N LEU A 29 -2.08 11.13 -1.21
CA LEU A 29 -3.31 11.70 -0.64
C LEU A 29 -4.52 10.82 -0.97
N THR A 30 -4.64 10.35 -2.21
CA THR A 30 -5.72 9.45 -2.62
C THR A 30 -5.67 8.13 -1.85
N ASN A 31 -4.49 7.51 -1.71
CA ASN A 31 -4.36 6.26 -0.95
C ASN A 31 -4.75 6.47 0.51
N LYS A 32 -4.26 7.55 1.13
CA LYS A 32 -4.58 7.88 2.52
C LYS A 32 -6.07 8.18 2.73
N ALA A 33 -6.71 8.84 1.76
CA ALA A 33 -8.14 9.11 1.81
C ALA A 33 -8.96 7.81 1.74
N ILE A 34 -8.62 6.91 0.80
CA ILE A 34 -9.25 5.59 0.67
C ILE A 34 -9.06 4.80 1.96
N ASP A 35 -7.83 4.70 2.47
CA ASP A 35 -7.53 3.98 3.71
C ASP A 35 -8.30 4.56 4.90
N SER A 36 -8.40 5.89 4.98
CA SER A 36 -9.10 6.55 6.08
C SER A 36 -10.60 6.24 6.05
N ILE A 37 -11.23 6.33 4.88
CA ILE A 37 -12.64 5.97 4.71
C ILE A 37 -12.83 4.48 5.01
N PHE A 38 -11.96 3.62 4.50
CA PHE A 38 -12.10 2.18 4.66
C PHE A 38 -11.94 1.76 6.12
N ASN A 39 -10.90 2.24 6.82
CA ASN A 39 -10.55 1.80 8.17
C ASN A 39 -11.35 2.49 9.28
N TYR A 40 -11.71 3.76 9.12
CA TYR A 40 -12.40 4.53 10.19
C TYR A 40 -13.90 4.68 9.97
N LEU A 41 -14.40 4.52 8.73
CA LEU A 41 -15.83 4.63 8.45
C LEU A 41 -16.43 3.25 8.19
N ILE A 42 -15.92 2.55 7.17
CA ILE A 42 -16.53 1.30 6.70
C ILE A 42 -16.26 0.15 7.67
N TYR A 43 -15.01 -0.01 8.14
CA TYR A 43 -14.63 -1.11 9.03
C TYR A 43 -15.45 -1.15 10.32
N PRO A 44 -15.52 -0.06 11.12
CA PRO A 44 -16.27 -0.07 12.37
C PRO A 44 -17.76 -0.28 12.12
N PHE A 45 -18.32 0.34 11.08
CA PHE A 45 -19.72 0.15 10.70
C PHE A 45 -20.05 -1.31 10.38
N VAL A 46 -19.22 -1.97 9.56
CA VAL A 46 -19.44 -3.37 9.18
C VAL A 46 -19.25 -4.31 10.37
N ILE A 47 -18.20 -4.13 11.17
CA ILE A 47 -17.95 -4.96 12.36
C ILE A 47 -19.06 -4.79 13.40
N TYR A 48 -19.54 -3.57 13.61
CA TYR A 48 -20.63 -3.29 14.55
C TYR A 48 -21.94 -3.99 14.14
N ASN A 49 -22.28 -3.97 12.84
CA ASN A 49 -23.55 -4.55 12.36
C ASN A 49 -23.50 -6.08 12.14
N PHE A 50 -22.37 -6.61 11.64
CA PHE A 50 -22.26 -8.01 11.23
C PHE A 50 -21.47 -8.88 12.24
N GLY A 51 -20.87 -8.26 13.25
CA GLY A 51 -19.98 -8.92 14.20
C GLY A 51 -18.61 -9.27 13.59
N ILE A 52 -17.74 -9.82 14.43
CA ILE A 52 -16.33 -10.00 14.09
C ILE A 52 -16.09 -10.97 12.92
N LEU A 53 -16.78 -12.11 12.89
CA LEU A 53 -16.54 -13.16 11.89
C LEU A 53 -17.11 -12.77 10.52
N ARG A 54 -18.41 -12.45 10.44
CA ARG A 54 -19.05 -12.10 9.16
C ARG A 54 -18.55 -10.74 8.66
N GLY A 55 -18.39 -9.78 9.56
CA GLY A 55 -17.82 -8.49 9.21
C GLY A 55 -16.38 -8.60 8.71
N GLY A 56 -15.53 -9.39 9.38
CA GLY A 56 -14.16 -9.65 8.93
C GLY A 56 -14.08 -10.30 7.55
N VAL A 57 -14.96 -11.26 7.23
CA VAL A 57 -15.04 -11.87 5.89
C VAL A 57 -15.46 -10.85 4.83
N VAL A 58 -16.51 -10.05 5.12
CA VAL A 58 -16.97 -8.99 4.20
C VAL A 58 -15.86 -7.97 3.95
N MET A 59 -15.18 -7.52 5.01
CA MET A 59 -14.08 -6.57 4.90
C MET A 59 -12.89 -7.15 4.13
N THR A 60 -12.55 -8.41 4.35
CA THR A 60 -11.48 -9.10 3.60
C THR A 60 -11.81 -9.13 2.10
N PHE A 61 -13.06 -9.41 1.73
CA PHE A 61 -13.48 -9.43 0.33
C PHE A 61 -13.47 -8.02 -0.30
N LEU A 62 -13.95 -7.00 0.42
CA LEU A 62 -13.90 -5.61 -0.02
C LEU A 62 -12.45 -5.12 -0.18
N SER A 63 -11.57 -5.45 0.76
CA SER A 63 -10.14 -5.17 0.67
C SER A 63 -9.50 -5.88 -0.52
N PHE A 64 -9.85 -7.15 -0.76
CA PHE A 64 -9.35 -7.90 -1.91
C PHE A 64 -9.68 -7.17 -3.22
N ILE A 65 -10.94 -6.79 -3.42
CA ILE A 65 -11.38 -6.10 -4.64
C ILE A 65 -10.66 -4.76 -4.79
N THR A 66 -10.62 -3.97 -3.70
CA THR A 66 -10.05 -2.62 -3.72
C THR A 66 -8.56 -2.67 -3.98
N CYS A 67 -7.80 -3.42 -3.20
CA CYS A 67 -6.35 -3.53 -3.35
C CYS A 67 -5.96 -4.17 -4.68
N LEU A 68 -6.70 -5.19 -5.16
CA LEU A 68 -6.43 -5.78 -6.47
C LEU A 68 -6.74 -4.80 -7.61
N GLY A 69 -7.82 -4.02 -7.48
CA GLY A 69 -8.17 -2.96 -8.43
C GLY A 69 -7.08 -1.90 -8.52
N VAL A 70 -6.61 -1.40 -7.37
CA VAL A 70 -5.52 -0.43 -7.28
C VAL A 70 -4.22 -1.02 -7.82
N MET A 71 -3.90 -2.28 -7.52
CA MET A 71 -2.71 -2.97 -8.06
C MET A 71 -2.75 -3.04 -9.60
N ARG A 72 -3.90 -3.42 -10.18
CA ARG A 72 -4.05 -3.46 -11.64
C ARG A 72 -3.96 -2.08 -12.26
N PHE A 73 -4.55 -1.07 -11.63
CA PHE A 73 -4.44 0.31 -12.08
C PHE A 73 -2.99 0.81 -12.00
N TYR A 74 -2.27 0.47 -10.93
CA TYR A 74 -0.86 0.79 -10.76
C TYR A 74 -0.02 0.20 -11.90
N ASP A 75 -0.18 -1.10 -12.18
CA ASP A 75 0.52 -1.77 -13.28
C ASP A 75 0.16 -1.20 -14.65
N TRP A 76 -1.11 -0.91 -14.89
CA TRP A 76 -1.58 -0.32 -16.14
C TRP A 76 -1.05 1.10 -16.34
N SER A 77 -0.96 1.90 -15.27
CA SER A 77 -0.49 3.29 -15.35
C SER A 77 0.99 3.39 -15.71
N GLY A 78 1.80 2.36 -15.39
CA GLY A 78 3.24 2.34 -15.62
C GLY A 78 4.02 3.46 -14.91
N ARG A 79 3.38 4.16 -13.95
CA ARG A 79 3.96 5.30 -13.23
C ARG A 79 4.12 4.95 -11.76
N ASP A 80 5.22 5.42 -11.14
CA ASP A 80 5.43 5.30 -9.69
C ASP A 80 4.83 6.50 -8.95
N TRP A 81 3.50 6.61 -9.00
CA TRP A 81 2.72 7.66 -8.34
C TRP A 81 2.68 7.55 -6.80
N LEU A 82 3.19 6.46 -6.24
CA LEU A 82 3.29 6.27 -4.78
C LEU A 82 4.73 6.39 -4.26
N GLY A 83 5.71 6.50 -5.15
CA GLY A 83 7.13 6.58 -4.79
C GLY A 83 7.67 5.28 -4.19
N ILE A 84 7.00 4.14 -4.42
CA ILE A 84 7.39 2.84 -3.85
C ILE A 84 8.72 2.40 -4.46
N GLU A 85 8.92 2.63 -5.75
CA GLU A 85 10.17 2.33 -6.43
C GLU A 85 11.29 3.28 -6.00
N ALA A 86 10.97 4.56 -5.75
CA ALA A 86 11.94 5.49 -5.16
C ALA A 86 12.42 5.02 -3.76
N ILE A 87 11.52 4.45 -2.94
CA ILE A 87 11.88 3.89 -1.63
C ILE A 87 12.67 2.57 -1.78
N LYS A 88 12.35 1.74 -2.77
CA LYS A 88 13.15 0.54 -3.09
C LYS A 88 14.54 0.88 -3.59
N ASP A 89 14.69 1.88 -4.45
CA ASP A 89 16.01 2.32 -4.93
C ASP A 89 16.88 2.84 -3.75
N LEU A 90 16.25 3.40 -2.70
CA LEU A 90 16.92 3.73 -1.44
C LEU A 90 17.32 2.51 -0.60
N LYS A 91 16.61 1.38 -0.71
CA LYS A 91 16.98 0.09 -0.06
C LYS A 91 18.33 -0.42 -0.60
N ASP A 92 18.55 -0.28 -1.91
CA ASP A 92 19.77 -0.73 -2.58
C ASP A 92 20.92 0.30 -2.54
N TYR A 93 20.70 1.45 -1.91
CA TYR A 93 21.68 2.53 -1.82
C TYR A 93 22.86 2.19 -0.88
N LYS A 94 24.07 2.02 -1.45
CA LYS A 94 25.33 1.75 -0.73
C LYS A 94 26.12 3.01 -0.31
N GLY A 95 25.48 4.17 -0.13
CA GLY A 95 26.19 5.43 0.14
C GLY A 95 26.49 5.74 1.63
N LYS A 96 27.46 6.65 1.87
CA LYS A 96 28.05 7.02 3.18
C LYS A 96 27.15 7.83 4.16
N LYS A 97 25.87 8.10 3.89
CA LYS A 97 25.01 8.94 4.76
C LYS A 97 24.40 8.14 5.92
N ASN A 98 24.51 8.64 7.16
CA ASN A 98 24.11 7.94 8.39
C ASN A 98 22.64 7.45 8.42
N ILE A 99 21.69 8.23 7.90
CA ILE A 99 20.27 7.83 7.81
C ILE A 99 20.06 6.66 6.83
N GLY A 100 20.79 6.64 5.72
CA GLY A 100 20.74 5.54 4.75
C GLY A 100 21.29 4.23 5.29
N ARG A 101 22.17 4.28 6.31
CA ARG A 101 22.75 3.08 6.94
C ARG A 101 21.77 2.39 7.89
N PHE A 102 20.96 3.14 8.64
CA PHE A 102 19.94 2.57 9.52
C PHE A 102 18.78 1.96 8.73
N THR A 103 18.27 2.67 7.72
CA THR A 103 17.22 2.15 6.85
C THR A 103 17.71 0.94 6.05
N SER A 104 18.91 0.98 5.44
CA SER A 104 19.46 -0.21 4.75
C SER A 104 19.76 -1.38 5.69
N TRP A 105 20.13 -1.13 6.96
CA TRP A 105 20.31 -2.20 7.95
C TRP A 105 18.97 -2.85 8.33
N PHE A 106 17.92 -2.06 8.55
CA PHE A 106 16.57 -2.56 8.83
C PHE A 106 15.99 -3.31 7.62
N LEU A 107 16.15 -2.76 6.41
CA LEU A 107 15.64 -3.35 5.17
C LEU A 107 16.43 -4.57 4.68
N LYS A 108 17.67 -4.78 5.16
CA LYS A 108 18.44 -6.02 4.93
C LYS A 108 18.04 -7.16 5.86
N LYS A 109 17.25 -6.90 6.90
CA LYS A 109 16.89 -7.87 7.92
C LYS A 109 15.69 -8.71 7.46
N SER A 110 15.90 -9.54 6.44
CA SER A 110 14.96 -10.51 5.84
C SER A 110 13.64 -9.93 5.29
N ASP A 111 13.33 -10.25 4.03
CA ASP A 111 12.05 -9.89 3.38
C ASP A 111 10.82 -10.30 4.21
N THR A 112 10.94 -11.34 5.05
CA THR A 112 9.87 -11.81 5.95
C THR A 112 9.54 -10.82 7.07
N VAL A 113 10.53 -10.14 7.66
CA VAL A 113 10.29 -9.17 8.73
C VAL A 113 9.66 -7.91 8.15
N ALA A 114 10.16 -7.46 7.00
CA ALA A 114 9.56 -6.37 6.24
C ALA A 114 8.10 -6.70 5.88
N PHE A 115 7.82 -7.93 5.43
CA PHE A 115 6.46 -8.39 5.15
C PHE A 115 5.54 -8.29 6.36
N LEU A 116 5.93 -8.83 7.53
CA LEU A 116 5.10 -8.80 8.72
C LEU A 116 4.84 -7.37 9.19
N PHE A 117 5.89 -6.55 9.25
CA PHE A 117 5.78 -5.16 9.68
C PHE A 117 4.90 -4.36 8.71
N LEU A 118 5.16 -4.45 7.40
CA LEU A 118 4.38 -3.72 6.42
C LEU A 118 2.91 -4.17 6.42
N SER A 119 2.63 -5.45 6.60
CA SER A 119 1.24 -5.95 6.61
C SER A 119 0.42 -5.44 7.79
N ILE A 120 1.05 -5.02 8.90
CA ILE A 120 0.33 -4.44 10.04
C ILE A 120 -0.01 -2.96 9.78
N TRP A 121 0.93 -2.22 9.18
CA TRP A 121 0.86 -0.76 9.06
C TRP A 121 0.34 -0.26 7.72
N TYR A 122 0.46 -1.07 6.67
CA TYR A 122 0.11 -0.73 5.31
C TYR A 122 -0.85 -1.75 4.70
N ASP A 123 -1.55 -1.32 3.65
CA ASP A 123 -2.49 -2.16 2.94
C ASP A 123 -1.79 -3.24 2.10
N PRO A 124 -2.50 -4.33 1.77
CA PRO A 124 -1.96 -5.45 0.98
C PRO A 124 -1.37 -5.03 -0.37
N PHE A 125 -1.90 -3.97 -0.98
CA PHE A 125 -1.38 -3.46 -2.25
C PHE A 125 -0.02 -2.79 -2.05
N ILE A 126 0.16 -1.88 -1.09
CA ILE A 126 1.48 -1.28 -0.79
C ILE A 126 2.50 -2.36 -0.42
N VAL A 127 2.12 -3.31 0.45
CA VAL A 127 3.00 -4.41 0.87
C VAL A 127 3.50 -5.21 -0.34
N THR A 128 2.58 -5.56 -1.25
CA THR A 128 2.90 -6.35 -2.42
C THR A 128 3.71 -5.54 -3.42
N ALA A 129 3.32 -4.29 -3.69
CA ALA A 129 4.07 -3.39 -4.56
C ALA A 129 5.50 -3.18 -4.04
N TYR A 130 5.68 -3.13 -2.71
CA TYR A 130 6.99 -3.00 -2.07
C TYR A 130 7.84 -4.28 -2.10
N LEU A 131 7.24 -5.47 -1.99
CA LEU A 131 7.99 -6.73 -1.89
C LEU A 131 8.06 -7.53 -3.20
N ARG A 132 7.29 -7.15 -4.22
CA ARG A 132 7.30 -7.84 -5.51
C ARG A 132 8.60 -7.62 -6.28
N ASN A 133 8.96 -8.63 -7.06
CA ASN A 133 10.09 -8.58 -7.96
C ASN A 133 9.64 -8.06 -9.34
N GLY A 134 10.09 -6.85 -9.69
CA GLY A 134 9.70 -6.16 -10.92
C GLY A 134 8.84 -4.93 -10.66
N LYS A 135 8.72 -4.06 -11.69
CA LYS A 135 8.10 -2.74 -11.55
C LYS A 135 6.66 -2.66 -12.07
N PHE A 136 6.34 -3.21 -13.25
CA PHE A 136 5.03 -3.07 -13.92
C PHE A 136 4.66 -4.28 -14.80
N ASN A 137 5.07 -5.49 -14.41
CA ASN A 137 4.97 -6.71 -15.21
C ASN A 137 3.86 -7.68 -14.72
N GLY A 138 2.88 -7.17 -13.97
CA GLY A 138 1.87 -7.99 -13.31
C GLY A 138 2.41 -8.75 -12.10
N MET A 139 1.56 -9.58 -11.49
CA MET A 139 1.90 -10.39 -10.31
C MET A 139 2.25 -11.83 -10.70
N ASN A 140 3.45 -12.28 -10.33
CA ASN A 140 3.84 -13.69 -10.44
C ASN A 140 3.28 -14.51 -9.25
N ARG A 141 3.52 -15.83 -9.22
CA ARG A 141 3.01 -16.73 -8.17
C ARG A 141 3.48 -16.34 -6.75
N ARG A 142 4.72 -15.86 -6.60
CA ARG A 142 5.26 -15.35 -5.33
C ARG A 142 4.54 -14.06 -4.92
N ASP A 143 4.33 -13.13 -5.84
CA ASP A 143 3.67 -11.85 -5.56
C ASP A 143 2.21 -12.07 -5.14
N TRP A 144 1.50 -13.00 -5.79
CA TRP A 144 0.17 -13.43 -5.36
C TRP A 144 0.16 -14.02 -3.96
N THR A 145 1.19 -14.79 -3.59
CA THR A 145 1.31 -15.36 -2.25
C THR A 145 1.52 -14.24 -1.22
N ILE A 146 2.36 -13.25 -1.53
CA ILE A 146 2.59 -12.07 -0.69
C ILE A 146 1.27 -11.30 -0.53
N PHE A 147 0.56 -11.04 -1.62
CA PHE A 147 -0.70 -10.31 -1.62
C PHE A 147 -1.79 -10.99 -0.79
N MET A 148 -1.99 -12.29 -0.99
CA MET A 148 -3.00 -13.03 -0.23
C MET A 148 -2.62 -13.14 1.25
N SER A 149 -1.34 -13.33 1.54
CA SER A 149 -0.87 -13.42 2.93
C SER A 149 -0.99 -12.08 3.66
N SER A 150 -0.63 -10.97 3.01
CA SER A 150 -0.79 -9.63 3.60
C SER A 150 -2.26 -9.30 3.75
N LEU A 151 -3.10 -9.60 2.75
CA LEU A 151 -4.54 -9.40 2.83
C LEU A 151 -5.18 -10.05 4.07
N ILE A 152 -4.88 -11.32 4.30
CA ILE A 152 -5.41 -12.06 5.45
C ILE A 152 -4.85 -11.48 6.75
N LEU A 153 -3.54 -11.25 6.82
CA LEU A 153 -2.88 -10.77 8.03
C LEU A 153 -3.34 -9.36 8.42
N SER A 154 -3.38 -8.43 7.46
CA SER A 154 -3.85 -7.06 7.65
C SER A 154 -5.32 -7.03 8.07
N ASN A 155 -6.19 -7.81 7.44
CA ASN A 155 -7.60 -7.85 7.82
C ASN A 155 -7.85 -8.51 9.18
N ALA A 156 -7.13 -9.58 9.50
CA ALA A 156 -7.22 -10.19 10.82
C ALA A 156 -6.82 -9.20 11.91
N TYR A 157 -5.71 -8.48 11.70
CA TYR A 157 -5.24 -7.44 12.61
C TYR A 157 -6.28 -6.31 12.79
N TRP A 158 -6.75 -5.71 11.69
CA TRP A 158 -7.71 -4.60 11.74
C TRP A 158 -9.07 -5.01 12.30
N THR A 159 -9.55 -6.21 11.96
CA THR A 159 -10.78 -6.78 12.55
C THR A 159 -10.68 -6.86 14.06
N LEU A 160 -9.57 -7.39 14.59
CA LEU A 160 -9.33 -7.46 16.03
C LEU A 160 -9.17 -6.08 16.65
N ALA A 161 -8.41 -5.18 16.03
CA ALA A 161 -8.18 -3.82 16.52
C ALA A 161 -9.48 -3.02 16.64
N VAL A 162 -10.32 -3.05 15.60
CA VAL A 162 -11.62 -2.37 15.58
C VAL A 162 -12.56 -2.98 16.61
N TYR A 163 -12.63 -4.31 16.69
CA TYR A 163 -13.45 -4.99 17.69
C TYR A 163 -13.04 -4.63 19.12
N MET A 164 -11.74 -4.62 19.43
CA MET A 164 -11.22 -4.18 20.72
C MET A 164 -11.56 -2.71 20.99
N GLY A 165 -11.45 -1.84 19.98
CA GLY A 165 -11.83 -0.43 20.08
C GLY A 165 -13.30 -0.23 20.42
N ILE A 166 -14.21 -0.90 19.70
CA ILE A 166 -15.66 -0.87 19.97
C ILE A 166 -15.95 -1.38 21.39
N SER A 167 -15.37 -2.53 21.76
CA SER A 167 -15.56 -3.14 23.08
C SER A 167 -15.10 -2.22 24.22
N LEU A 168 -13.96 -1.55 24.03
CA LEU A 168 -13.44 -0.59 25.01
C LEU A 168 -14.36 0.63 25.14
N VAL A 169 -14.85 1.18 24.02
CA VAL A 169 -15.79 2.30 24.03
C VAL A 169 -17.10 1.93 24.73
N GLU A 170 -17.66 0.76 24.45
CA GLU A 170 -18.87 0.28 25.13
C GLU A 170 -18.66 0.10 26.63
N TRP A 171 -17.51 -0.43 27.04
CA TRP A 171 -17.16 -0.60 28.44
C TRP A 171 -17.03 0.75 29.17
N VAL A 172 -16.31 1.70 28.58
CA VAL A 172 -16.17 3.06 29.12
C VAL A 172 -17.54 3.75 29.21
N TRP A 173 -18.36 3.64 28.17
CA TRP A 173 -19.70 4.23 28.15
C TRP A 173 -20.58 3.69 29.28
N LYS A 174 -20.58 2.36 29.49
CA LYS A 174 -21.32 1.73 30.59
C LYS A 174 -20.82 2.18 31.97
N ALA A 175 -19.51 2.43 32.11
CA ALA A 175 -18.93 2.91 33.37
C ALA A 175 -19.21 4.39 33.65
N LEU A 176 -19.50 5.20 32.63
CA LEU A 176 -19.80 6.64 32.77
C LEU A 176 -21.31 6.92 32.85
N ALA A 177 -22.13 6.11 32.18
CA ALA A 177 -23.57 6.30 32.11
C ALA A 177 -24.35 5.45 33.13
N GLY A 178 -23.68 4.54 33.84
CA GLY A 178 -24.20 3.80 34.99
C GLY A 178 -23.68 4.38 36.29
#